data_AF-A0A2U0TW48-F1
#
_entry.id   AF-A0A2U0TW48-F1
#
_cell.length_a   1.000
_cell.length_b   1.000
_cell.length_c   1.000
_cell.angle_alpha   90.00
_cell.angle_beta   90.00
_cell.angle_gamma   90.00
#
_symmetry.space_group_name_H-M   'P 1'
#
loop_
_entity.id
_entity.type
_entity.pdbx_description
1 polymer ?
#
loop_
_entity_poly.entity_id
_entity_poly.type
_entity_poly.pdbx_seq_one_letter_code
_entity_poly.pdbx_strand_id
1 'polypeptide(L)'
;MKENLRRMNKRETMDKSKFIELKSGVQEIIDFIASKNAKDANNKLVDISEELDEMLDHAEEDEDLREISKYQVLLNQLQQRIVMLDGQI
;
A
#
# COMPACT_ATOMS: atom_id res chain seq x y z
N MET A 1 -28.05 27.24 -1.73
CA MET A 1 -27.08 27.52 -2.83
C MET A 1 -25.62 27.37 -2.37
N LYS A 2 -25.17 28.02 -1.28
CA LYS A 2 -23.81 27.80 -0.72
C LYS A 2 -23.52 26.35 -0.29
N GLU A 3 -24.53 25.65 0.21
CA GLU A 3 -24.41 24.23 0.62
C GLU A 3 -24.26 23.29 -0.60
N ASN A 4 -24.97 23.56 -1.70
CA ASN A 4 -24.83 22.81 -2.95
C ASN A 4 -23.47 23.06 -3.60
N LEU A 5 -22.93 24.28 -3.52
CA LEU A 5 -21.56 24.59 -3.96
C LEU A 5 -20.50 23.86 -3.11
N ARG A 6 -20.73 23.72 -1.79
CA ARG A 6 -19.85 22.98 -0.88
C ARG A 6 -19.83 21.49 -1.20
N ARG A 7 -20.98 20.91 -1.57
CA ARG A 7 -21.09 19.51 -2.02
C ARG A 7 -20.48 19.29 -3.42
N MET A 8 -20.55 20.27 -4.32
CA MET A 8 -19.91 20.20 -5.64
C MET A 8 -18.37 20.28 -5.62
N ASN A 9 -17.77 20.78 -4.53
CA ASN A 9 -16.31 20.99 -4.42
C ASN A 9 -15.59 20.02 -3.47
N LYS A 10 -16.29 19.05 -2.89
CA LYS A 10 -15.67 18.07 -1.99
C LYS A 10 -15.78 16.69 -2.60
N ARG A 11 -14.91 16.42 -3.56
CA ARG A 11 -14.52 15.06 -3.90
C ARG A 11 -13.78 14.50 -2.68
N GLU A 12 -14.33 13.47 -2.06
CA GLU A 12 -13.77 12.92 -0.83
C GLU A 12 -12.63 11.99 -1.21
N THR A 13 -11.40 12.49 -1.14
CA THR A 13 -10.18 11.68 -1.24
C THR A 13 -10.09 10.76 -0.03
N MET A 14 -9.45 9.61 -0.20
CA MET A 14 -9.25 8.62 0.85
C MET A 14 -8.58 9.20 2.09
N ASP A 15 -8.89 8.63 3.26
CA ASP A 15 -8.27 9.04 4.52
C ASP A 15 -6.76 8.83 4.45
N LYS A 16 -6.02 9.90 4.76
CA LYS A 16 -4.56 9.88 4.82
C LYS A 16 -4.02 8.91 5.86
N SER A 17 -4.80 8.58 6.90
CA SER A 17 -4.40 7.57 7.88
C SER A 17 -4.14 6.21 7.23
N LYS A 18 -4.95 5.81 6.24
CA LYS A 18 -4.78 4.54 5.53
C LYS A 18 -3.45 4.48 4.80
N PHE A 19 -3.06 5.56 4.13
CA PHE A 19 -1.75 5.62 3.48
C PHE A 19 -0.57 5.66 4.48
N ILE A 20 -0.78 6.18 5.70
CA ILE A 20 0.24 6.12 6.76
C ILE A 20 0.41 4.67 7.25
N GLU A 21 -0.69 3.95 7.44
CA GLU A 21 -0.69 2.54 7.85
C GLU A 21 -0.02 1.65 6.80
N LEU A 22 -0.42 1.81 5.53
CA LEU A 22 0.20 1.13 4.39
C LEU A 22 1.70 1.38 4.31
N LYS A 23 2.13 2.64 4.47
CA LYS A 23 3.55 3.01 4.49
C LYS A 23 4.31 2.36 5.65
N SER A 24 3.70 2.27 6.83
CA SER A 24 4.29 1.59 7.98
C SER A 24 4.48 0.10 7.68
N GLY A 25 3.46 -0.55 7.12
CA GLY A 25 3.53 -1.94 6.72
C GLY A 25 4.63 -2.23 5.69
N VAL A 26 4.77 -1.35 4.69
CA VAL A 26 5.87 -1.41 3.71
C VAL A 26 7.24 -1.31 4.37
N GLN A 27 7.40 -0.41 5.35
CA GLN A 27 8.67 -0.29 6.07
C GLN A 27 9.00 -1.55 6.87
N GLU A 28 8.01 -2.17 7.51
CA GLU A 28 8.19 -3.45 8.22
C GLU A 28 8.68 -4.56 7.27
N ILE A 29 8.13 -4.64 6.05
CA ILE A 29 8.61 -5.60 5.03
C ILE A 29 10.09 -5.34 4.71
N ILE A 30 10.48 -4.09 4.51
CA ILE A 30 11.86 -3.69 4.24
C ILE A 30 12.78 -4.09 5.41
N ASP A 31 12.34 -3.87 6.65
CA ASP A 31 13.11 -4.19 7.84
C ASP A 31 13.31 -5.71 8.01
N PHE A 32 12.30 -6.51 7.69
CA PHE A 32 12.42 -7.98 7.65
C PHE A 32 13.39 -8.45 6.56
N ILE A 33 13.33 -7.87 5.35
CA ILE A 33 14.29 -8.15 4.27
C ILE A 33 15.72 -7.79 4.71
N ALA A 34 15.92 -6.62 5.31
CA ALA A 34 17.21 -6.17 5.82
C ALA A 34 17.77 -7.12 6.90
N SER A 35 16.89 -7.70 7.70
CA SER A 35 17.20 -8.70 8.73
C SER A 35 17.33 -10.12 8.18
N LYS A 36 17.25 -10.32 6.86
CA LYS A 36 17.24 -11.62 6.16
C LYS A 36 16.13 -12.57 6.62
N ASN A 37 15.02 -12.05 7.11
CA ASN A 37 13.87 -12.83 7.55
C ASN A 37 12.83 -12.93 6.42
N ALA A 38 13.09 -13.82 5.44
CA ALA A 38 12.23 -13.97 4.26
C ALA A 38 10.80 -14.40 4.59
N LYS A 39 10.63 -15.25 5.61
CA LYS A 39 9.32 -15.76 6.03
C LYS A 39 8.41 -14.64 6.52
N ASP A 40 8.88 -13.85 7.48
CA ASP A 40 8.04 -12.78 8.05
C ASP A 40 7.87 -11.62 7.06
N ALA A 41 8.88 -11.35 6.22
CA ALA A 41 8.74 -10.42 5.10
C ALA A 41 7.61 -10.84 4.15
N ASN A 42 7.54 -12.14 3.80
CA ASN A 42 6.49 -12.65 2.91
C ASN A 42 5.11 -12.62 3.55
N ASN A 43 4.99 -12.99 4.83
CA ASN A 43 3.71 -12.91 5.54
C ASN A 43 3.20 -11.46 5.56
N LYS A 44 4.06 -10.51 5.94
CA LYS A 44 3.68 -9.09 5.96
C LYS A 44 3.37 -8.54 4.57
N LEU A 45 4.07 -9.00 3.53
CA LEU A 45 3.78 -8.63 2.14
C LEU A 45 2.37 -9.06 1.73
N VAL A 46 1.92 -10.26 2.12
CA VAL A 46 0.55 -10.73 1.86
C VAL A 46 -0.45 -9.83 2.56
N ASP A 47 -0.29 -9.59 3.87
CA ASP A 47 -1.21 -8.75 4.64
C ASP A 47 -1.36 -7.34 4.03
N ILE A 48 -0.25 -6.72 3.65
CA ILE A 48 -0.25 -5.36 3.07
C ILE A 48 -0.76 -5.33 1.63
N SER A 49 -0.61 -6.43 0.88
CA SER A 49 -1.21 -6.55 -0.45
C SER A 49 -2.73 -6.63 -0.35
N GLU A 50 -3.26 -7.38 0.62
CA GLU A 50 -4.71 -7.48 0.87
C GLU A 50 -5.30 -6.12 1.27
N GLU A 51 -4.65 -5.39 2.17
CA GLU A 51 -5.07 -4.02 2.54
C GLU A 51 -5.06 -3.08 1.34
N LEU A 52 -4.04 -3.18 0.47
CA LEU A 52 -3.94 -2.35 -0.72
C LEU A 52 -5.03 -2.66 -1.74
N ASP A 53 -5.43 -3.93 -1.88
CA ASP A 53 -6.53 -4.35 -2.73
C ASP A 53 -7.88 -3.81 -2.20
N GLU A 54 -8.10 -3.85 -0.88
CA GLU A 54 -9.27 -3.22 -0.27
C GLU A 54 -9.30 -1.69 -0.50
N MET A 55 -8.14 -1.02 -0.40
CA MET A 55 -8.04 0.40 -0.73
C MET A 55 -8.40 0.65 -2.20
N LEU A 56 -7.92 -0.19 -3.12
CA LEU A 56 -8.21 -0.06 -4.54
C LEU A 56 -9.70 -0.21 -4.84
N ASP A 57 -10.37 -1.18 -4.22
CA ASP A 57 -11.81 -1.42 -4.39
C ASP A 57 -12.68 -0.22 -3.94
N HIS A 58 -12.14 0.64 -3.08
CA HIS A 58 -12.81 1.82 -2.53
C HIS A 58 -12.25 3.15 -3.05
N ALA A 59 -11.31 3.14 -3.99
CA ALA A 59 -10.72 4.36 -4.54
C ALA A 59 -11.62 4.99 -5.61
N GLU A 60 -12.12 6.20 -5.33
CA GLU A 60 -13.00 6.95 -6.26
C GLU A 60 -12.25 8.08 -7.00
N GLU A 61 -11.19 8.63 -6.40
CA GLU A 61 -10.45 9.75 -6.96
C GLU A 61 -9.15 9.32 -7.66
N ASP A 62 -8.83 9.98 -8.78
CA ASP A 62 -7.60 9.74 -9.56
C ASP A 62 -6.32 9.90 -8.74
N GLU A 63 -6.34 10.77 -7.73
CA GLU A 63 -5.21 10.97 -6.82
C GLU A 63 -4.94 9.72 -5.97
N ASP A 64 -6.00 9.13 -5.42
CA ASP A 64 -5.93 7.91 -4.61
C ASP A 64 -5.49 6.73 -5.48
N LEU A 65 -6.09 6.55 -6.66
CA LEU A 65 -5.72 5.51 -7.62
C LEU A 65 -4.25 5.60 -8.01
N ARG A 66 -3.75 6.83 -8.23
CA ARG A 66 -2.34 7.06 -8.57
C ARG A 66 -1.43 6.72 -7.41
N GLU A 67 -1.81 7.04 -6.18
CA GLU A 67 -1.00 6.71 -5.01
C GLU A 67 -0.97 5.20 -4.74
N ILE A 68 -2.14 4.54 -4.76
CA ILE A 68 -2.29 3.07 -4.66
C ILE A 68 -1.42 2.37 -5.71
N SER A 69 -1.45 2.82 -6.96
CA SER A 69 -0.64 2.23 -8.04
C SER A 69 0.87 2.28 -7.76
N LYS A 70 1.38 3.31 -7.08
CA LYS A 70 2.79 3.38 -6.68
C LYS A 70 3.13 2.29 -5.67
N TYR A 71 2.24 2.05 -4.71
CA TYR A 71 2.42 0.99 -3.72
C TYR A 71 2.33 -0.39 -4.36
N GLN A 72 1.43 -0.63 -5.33
CA GLN A 72 1.38 -1.91 -6.05
C GLN A 72 2.72 -2.23 -6.73
N VAL A 73 3.33 -1.23 -7.40
CA VAL A 73 4.65 -1.39 -8.02
C VAL A 73 5.73 -1.66 -6.96
N LEU A 74 5.68 -0.97 -5.82
CA LEU A 74 6.66 -1.17 -4.75
C LEU A 74 6.53 -2.55 -4.11
N LEU A 75 5.32 -3.01 -3.79
CA LEU A 75 5.09 -4.35 -3.23
C LEU A 75 5.58 -5.44 -4.20
N ASN A 76 5.33 -5.28 -5.50
CA ASN A 76 5.89 -6.19 -6.51
C ASN A 76 7.43 -6.22 -6.49
N GLN A 77 8.08 -5.07 -6.33
CA GLN A 77 9.55 -5.02 -6.21
C GLN A 77 10.05 -5.70 -4.93
N LEU A 78 9.35 -5.52 -3.81
CA LEU A 78 9.67 -6.17 -2.54
C LEU A 78 9.48 -7.68 -2.62
N GLN A 79 8.43 -8.15 -3.30
CA GLN A 79 8.22 -9.57 -3.57
C GLN A 79 9.43 -10.18 -4.30
N GLN A 80 9.91 -9.53 -5.36
CA GLN A 80 11.08 -10.01 -6.10
C GLN A 80 12.32 -10.08 -5.20
N ARG A 81 12.51 -9.09 -4.31
CA ARG A 81 13.62 -9.11 -3.35
C ARG A 81 13.50 -10.27 -2.35
N ILE A 82 12.31 -10.56 -1.87
CA ILE A 82 12.04 -11.69 -0.94
C ILE A 82 12.31 -13.02 -1.64
N VAL A 83 11.82 -13.21 -2.86
CA VAL A 83 12.07 -14.43 -3.65
C VAL A 83 13.57 -14.63 -3.89
N MET A 84 14.31 -13.57 -4.20
CA MET A 84 15.76 -13.64 -4.35
C MET A 84 16.48 -13.99 -3.04
N LEU A 85 15.97 -13.53 -1.91
CA LEU A 85 16.51 -13.82 -0.57
C LEU A 85 16.27 -15.29 -0.20
N ASP A 86 15.07 -15.81 -0.44
CA ASP A 86 14.69 -17.19 -0.11
C ASP A 86 15.44 -18.22 -0.98
N GLY A 87 15.65 -17.92 -2.27
CA GLY A 87 16.43 -18.76 -3.18
C GLY A 87 17.96 -18.72 -2.98
N GLN A 88 18.47 -17.90 -2.06
CA GLN A 88 19.89 -17.86 -1.66
C GLN A 88 20.20 -18.69 -0.41
N ILE A 89 19.17 -19.24 0.26
CA ILE A 89 19.29 -20.12 1.43
C ILE A 89 19.25 -21.57 0.97
#